data_AF-A0A2R6LYM0-F1
#
_entry.id   AF-A0A2R6LYM0-F1
#
_cell.length_a   1.000
_cell.length_b   1.000
_cell.length_c   1.000
_cell.angle_alpha   90.00
_cell.angle_beta   90.00
_cell.angle_gamma   90.00
#
_symmetry.space_group_name_H-M   'P 1'
#
loop_
_entity.id
_entity.type
_entity.pdbx_description
1 polymer ?
#
loop_
_entity_poly.entity_id
_entity_poly.type
_entity_poly.pdbx_seq_one_letter_code
_entity_poly.pdbx_strand_id
1 'polypeptide(L)'
;MRRANITTIVVATMLATALGVGTAVALDADDADGALAGAQADDPIGEGETVTVDLDPVATYLHVNEDPDAANASPIDLCAAGIAPGDTVRLRRVGSFGGHPQGVGMYGVFSGSSTLLSADETERVPDAIDAGTDVESPPTFEDREQTDIVEDFRIATNNESTVETTLTVPDGATHLFVSARDNLYGDNTDPDDDFGVEITLVDDAEAGDCPASSDGGLPLPGFGPVVAILALATVVIVACRR
;
A
#
# COMPACT_ATOMS: atom_id res chain seq x y z
N MET A 1 27.89 40.71 21.67
CA MET A 1 26.76 40.13 22.45
C MET A 1 26.14 39.05 21.57
N ARG A 2 26.41 37.77 21.85
CA ARG A 2 25.86 36.63 21.09
C ARG A 2 24.50 36.27 21.68
N ARG A 3 23.44 36.32 20.87
CA ARG A 3 22.10 35.82 21.23
C ARG A 3 22.07 34.32 20.97
N ALA A 4 21.76 33.51 21.98
CA ALA A 4 21.52 32.08 21.85
C ALA A 4 20.03 31.87 21.57
N ASN A 5 19.70 31.15 20.50
CA ASN A 5 18.35 30.68 20.21
C ASN A 5 18.07 29.43 21.04
N ILE A 6 16.97 29.44 21.78
CA ILE A 6 16.48 28.33 22.59
C ILE A 6 15.50 27.54 21.70
N THR A 7 15.89 26.31 21.33
CA THR A 7 15.00 25.35 20.67
C THR A 7 14.16 24.64 21.73
N THR A 8 12.85 24.90 21.73
CA THR A 8 11.88 24.18 22.57
C THR A 8 11.56 22.84 21.94
N ILE A 9 11.91 21.74 22.61
CA ILE A 9 11.53 20.38 22.23
C ILE A 9 10.32 20.00 23.09
N VAL A 10 9.16 19.79 22.46
CA VAL A 10 7.96 19.22 23.11
C VAL A 10 8.05 17.71 22.98
N VAL A 11 8.29 17.01 24.09
CA VAL A 11 8.27 15.54 24.16
C VAL A 11 6.92 15.11 24.71
N ALA A 12 6.09 14.47 23.89
CA ALA A 12 4.84 13.86 24.32
C ALA A 12 5.13 12.46 24.91
N THR A 13 4.89 12.31 26.20
CA THR A 13 5.00 11.02 26.91
C THR A 13 3.68 10.26 26.76
N MET A 14 3.67 9.17 26.00
CA MET A 14 2.57 8.19 25.98
C MET A 14 2.62 7.35 27.26
N LEU A 15 1.60 7.49 28.12
CA LEU A 15 1.43 6.74 29.35
C LEU A 15 0.54 5.51 29.08
N ALA A 16 1.14 4.34 28.84
CA ALA A 16 0.40 3.09 28.76
C ALA A 16 0.04 2.61 30.19
N THR A 17 -1.24 2.65 30.53
CA THR A 17 -1.77 2.16 31.81
C THR A 17 -2.10 0.68 31.66
N ALA A 18 -1.24 -0.20 32.18
CA ALA A 18 -1.51 -1.63 32.30
C ALA A 18 -1.99 -1.97 33.72
N LEU A 19 -3.31 -2.09 33.89
CA LEU A 19 -3.94 -2.66 35.08
C LEU A 19 -5.09 -3.57 34.61
N GLY A 20 -4.81 -4.86 34.52
CA GLY A 20 -5.79 -5.93 34.33
C GLY A 20 -5.44 -7.07 35.24
N VAL A 21 -6.13 -7.13 36.38
CA VAL A 21 -5.98 -8.11 37.45
C VAL A 21 -6.34 -9.50 36.94
N GLY A 22 -5.43 -10.46 37.14
CA GLY A 22 -5.68 -11.87 36.83
C GLY A 22 -6.71 -12.46 37.79
N THR A 23 -7.82 -12.90 37.24
CA THR A 23 -8.72 -13.85 37.89
C THR A 23 -8.28 -15.25 37.46
N ALA A 24 -7.60 -15.99 38.34
CA ALA A 24 -7.33 -17.39 38.14
C ALA A 24 -8.67 -18.16 38.23
N VAL A 25 -9.22 -18.53 37.08
CA VAL A 25 -10.31 -19.50 36.98
C VAL A 25 -9.66 -20.88 37.06
N ALA A 26 -9.99 -21.64 38.10
CA ALA A 26 -9.63 -23.05 38.19
C ALA A 26 -10.27 -23.80 37.02
N LEU A 27 -9.44 -24.33 36.12
CA LEU A 27 -9.87 -25.23 35.06
C LEU A 27 -10.21 -26.58 35.70
N ASP A 28 -11.48 -26.94 35.61
CA ASP A 28 -11.97 -28.29 35.88
C ASP A 28 -11.36 -29.22 34.83
N ALA A 29 -10.68 -30.25 35.28
CA ALA A 29 -9.90 -31.16 34.46
C ALA A 29 -10.72 -32.44 34.23
N ASP A 30 -11.69 -32.42 33.30
CA ASP A 30 -12.38 -33.66 32.92
C ASP A 30 -12.92 -33.75 31.47
N ASP A 31 -12.73 -32.76 30.58
CA ASP A 31 -13.09 -32.89 29.16
C ASP A 31 -11.85 -32.89 28.26
N ALA A 32 -11.29 -34.09 28.07
CA ALA A 32 -10.19 -34.38 27.17
C ALA A 32 -10.70 -34.75 25.76
N ASP A 33 -11.46 -33.85 25.12
CA ASP A 33 -11.77 -33.94 23.69
C ASP A 33 -10.95 -32.87 22.96
N GLY A 34 -9.75 -33.28 22.53
CA GLY A 34 -8.74 -32.43 21.93
C GLY A 34 -9.15 -31.82 20.58
N ALA A 35 -9.86 -30.70 20.62
CA ALA A 35 -9.97 -29.79 19.49
C ALA A 35 -8.74 -28.87 19.49
N LEU A 36 -7.78 -29.19 18.63
CA LEU A 36 -6.68 -28.29 18.27
C LEU A 36 -7.30 -27.01 17.74
N ALA A 37 -7.26 -25.94 18.53
CA ALA A 37 -7.52 -24.59 18.07
C ALA A 37 -6.43 -24.24 17.05
N GLY A 38 -6.68 -24.60 15.79
CA GLY A 38 -5.94 -24.07 14.66
C GLY A 38 -6.12 -22.56 14.68
N ALA A 39 -5.01 -21.85 14.66
CA ALA A 39 -5.02 -20.43 14.33
C ALA A 39 -5.77 -20.30 13.00
N GLN A 40 -6.93 -19.67 13.02
CA GLN A 40 -7.58 -19.24 11.79
C GLN A 40 -6.60 -18.25 11.16
N ALA A 41 -6.04 -18.63 10.01
CA ALA A 41 -5.42 -17.64 9.13
C ALA A 41 -6.46 -16.53 8.95
N ASP A 42 -6.01 -15.28 9.06
CA ASP A 42 -6.86 -14.12 8.78
C ASP A 42 -7.60 -14.39 7.46
N ASP A 43 -8.94 -14.40 7.52
CA ASP A 43 -9.77 -14.82 6.39
C ASP A 43 -9.38 -13.98 5.15
N PRO A 44 -9.13 -14.62 3.98
CA PRO A 44 -8.94 -13.87 2.74
C PRO A 44 -10.18 -13.01 2.49
N ILE A 45 -10.00 -11.88 1.80
CA ILE A 45 -11.12 -11.02 1.48
C ILE A 45 -12.18 -11.81 0.70
N GLY A 46 -13.43 -11.80 1.17
CA GLY A 46 -14.50 -12.53 0.51
C GLY A 46 -14.95 -11.86 -0.79
N GLU A 47 -15.63 -12.58 -1.69
CA GLU A 47 -16.28 -11.95 -2.84
C GLU A 47 -17.16 -10.75 -2.41
N GLY A 48 -17.01 -9.62 -3.08
CA GLY A 48 -17.70 -8.36 -2.77
C GLY A 48 -17.07 -7.57 -1.62
N GLU A 49 -16.05 -8.10 -0.94
CA GLU A 49 -15.26 -7.36 0.02
C GLU A 49 -14.44 -6.28 -0.67
N THR A 50 -14.19 -5.20 0.07
CA THR A 50 -13.62 -3.97 -0.47
C THR A 50 -12.56 -3.45 0.49
N VAL A 51 -11.38 -3.17 -0.05
CA VAL A 51 -10.27 -2.53 0.65
C VAL A 51 -10.08 -1.14 0.06
N THR A 52 -10.01 -0.13 0.92
CA THR A 52 -9.64 1.23 0.52
C THR A 52 -8.17 1.46 0.84
N VAL A 53 -7.41 1.95 -0.14
CA VAL A 53 -6.02 2.35 0.02
C VAL A 53 -5.93 3.85 -0.22
N ASP A 54 -5.54 4.58 0.83
CA ASP A 54 -5.24 6.02 0.74
C ASP A 54 -3.98 6.22 -0.09
N LEU A 55 -3.99 7.21 -0.98
CA LEU A 55 -2.90 7.51 -1.89
C LEU A 55 -2.37 8.91 -1.65
N ASP A 56 -1.04 9.06 -1.65
CA ASP A 56 -0.41 10.37 -1.70
C ASP A 56 -0.54 10.94 -3.12
N PRO A 57 -1.24 12.06 -3.36
CA PRO A 57 -1.45 12.59 -4.70
C PRO A 57 -0.17 13.14 -5.34
N VAL A 58 0.89 13.40 -4.57
CA VAL A 58 2.22 13.77 -5.12
C VAL A 58 3.05 12.55 -5.51
N ALA A 59 2.61 11.34 -5.16
CA ALA A 59 3.34 10.11 -5.42
C ALA A 59 2.99 9.50 -6.78
N THR A 60 4.01 9.12 -7.55
CA THR A 60 3.85 8.52 -8.87
C THR A 60 4.84 7.40 -9.15
N TYR A 61 4.41 6.46 -10.00
CA TYR A 61 5.28 5.44 -10.58
C TYR A 61 5.76 5.83 -11.99
N LEU A 62 5.25 6.93 -12.57
CA LEU A 62 5.69 7.43 -13.88
C LEU A 62 6.99 8.23 -13.75
N HIS A 63 7.69 8.36 -14.87
CA HIS A 63 8.83 9.27 -15.02
C HIS A 63 8.47 10.70 -14.63
N VAL A 64 9.39 11.39 -13.93
CA VAL A 64 9.26 12.81 -13.59
C VAL A 64 10.52 13.55 -13.98
N ASN A 65 10.36 14.79 -14.44
CA ASN A 65 11.47 15.64 -14.84
C ASN A 65 11.32 17.02 -14.18
N GLU A 66 12.39 17.50 -13.54
CA GLU A 66 12.44 18.79 -12.82
C GLU A 66 11.29 19.03 -11.82
N ASP A 67 10.76 17.98 -11.21
CA ASP A 67 9.69 18.02 -10.22
C ASP A 67 10.20 17.56 -8.83
N PRO A 68 10.82 18.45 -8.04
CA PRO A 68 11.54 18.08 -6.82
C PRO A 68 10.62 17.67 -5.66
N ASP A 69 9.33 18.01 -5.74
CA ASP A 69 8.34 17.72 -4.69
C ASP A 69 7.52 16.46 -5.02
N ALA A 70 7.68 15.87 -6.22
CA ALA A 70 7.12 14.57 -6.54
C ALA A 70 7.71 13.45 -5.66
N ALA A 71 6.87 12.50 -5.28
CA ALA A 71 7.24 11.34 -4.49
C ALA A 71 7.12 10.03 -5.28
N ASN A 72 7.66 8.96 -4.70
CA ASN A 72 7.52 7.61 -5.24
C ASN A 72 6.19 7.00 -4.82
N ALA A 73 5.44 6.44 -5.79
CA ALA A 73 4.25 5.66 -5.48
C ALA A 73 4.58 4.48 -4.56
N SER A 74 3.74 4.25 -3.55
CA SER A 74 3.85 3.08 -2.69
C SER A 74 3.21 1.86 -3.37
N PRO A 75 3.91 0.72 -3.48
CA PRO A 75 3.33 -0.48 -4.06
C PRO A 75 2.24 -1.03 -3.13
N ILE A 76 1.10 -1.39 -3.70
CA ILE A 76 0.02 -2.11 -3.00
C ILE A 76 0.31 -3.60 -3.12
N ASP A 77 0.56 -4.28 -2.00
CA ASP A 77 0.73 -5.74 -1.94
C ASP A 77 -0.64 -6.41 -2.12
N LEU A 78 -0.85 -7.03 -3.28
CA LEU A 78 -2.12 -7.68 -3.62
C LEU A 78 -2.40 -8.86 -2.70
N CYS A 79 -1.36 -9.61 -2.35
CA CYS A 79 -1.51 -10.79 -1.53
C CYS A 79 -1.79 -10.48 -0.08
N ALA A 80 -1.19 -9.43 0.46
CA ALA A 80 -1.56 -8.91 1.77
C ALA A 80 -3.02 -8.41 1.81
N ALA A 81 -3.57 -7.99 0.66
CA ALA A 81 -4.97 -7.64 0.49
C ALA A 81 -5.89 -8.83 0.20
N GLY A 82 -5.36 -10.07 0.14
CA GLY A 82 -6.14 -11.27 -0.19
C GLY A 82 -6.55 -11.37 -1.67
N ILE A 83 -5.84 -10.67 -2.56
CA ILE A 83 -6.05 -10.66 -4.00
C ILE A 83 -4.93 -11.45 -4.66
N ALA A 84 -5.28 -12.43 -5.49
CA ALA A 84 -4.34 -13.29 -6.18
C ALA A 84 -4.44 -13.16 -7.71
N PRO A 85 -3.41 -13.61 -8.45
CA PRO A 85 -3.49 -13.76 -9.89
C PRO A 85 -4.70 -14.62 -10.31
N GLY A 86 -5.41 -14.15 -11.34
CA GLY A 86 -6.65 -14.77 -11.83
C GLY A 86 -7.93 -14.15 -11.27
N ASP A 87 -7.87 -13.49 -10.10
CA ASP A 87 -9.02 -12.81 -9.52
C ASP A 87 -9.51 -11.69 -10.42
N THR A 88 -10.82 -11.43 -10.40
CA THR A 88 -11.38 -10.23 -11.02
C THR A 88 -11.57 -9.16 -9.96
N VAL A 89 -10.92 -8.02 -10.15
CA VAL A 89 -11.01 -6.86 -9.25
C VAL A 89 -11.66 -5.69 -9.94
N ARG A 90 -12.49 -4.95 -9.21
CA ARG A 90 -12.96 -3.61 -9.58
C ARG A 90 -12.13 -2.59 -8.84
N LEU A 91 -11.44 -1.73 -9.59
CA LEU A 91 -10.66 -0.61 -9.09
C LEU A 91 -11.47 0.65 -9.30
N ARG A 92 -11.80 1.36 -8.23
CA ARG A 92 -12.60 2.59 -8.25
C ARG A 92 -11.84 3.70 -7.55
N ARG A 93 -11.70 4.86 -8.20
CA ARG A 93 -11.16 6.04 -7.53
C ARG A 93 -12.11 6.48 -6.41
N VAL A 94 -11.56 6.77 -5.25
CA VAL A 94 -12.22 7.54 -4.18
C VAL A 94 -11.49 8.88 -3.98
N GLY A 95 -12.25 9.88 -3.53
CA GLY A 95 -11.74 11.23 -3.30
C GLY A 95 -11.21 11.94 -4.53
N SER A 96 -10.54 13.07 -4.33
CA SER A 96 -9.96 13.88 -5.40
C SER A 96 -8.62 14.47 -4.99
N PHE A 97 -7.80 14.87 -5.96
CA PHE A 97 -6.61 15.65 -5.67
C PHE A 97 -6.76 17.07 -6.22
N GLY A 98 -6.22 18.04 -5.49
CA GLY A 98 -6.17 19.43 -5.86
C GLY A 98 -4.94 19.77 -6.70
N GLY A 99 -5.18 20.19 -7.94
CA GLY A 99 -4.49 21.27 -8.65
C GLY A 99 -5.56 22.30 -9.06
N HIS A 100 -5.24 23.35 -9.84
CA HIS A 100 -6.29 24.20 -10.43
C HIS A 100 -6.45 23.89 -11.92
N PRO A 101 -7.50 23.16 -12.35
CA PRO A 101 -8.65 22.61 -11.61
C PRO A 101 -8.35 21.31 -10.84
N GLN A 102 -9.27 20.91 -9.92
CA GLN A 102 -9.19 19.63 -9.20
C GLN A 102 -9.08 18.45 -10.17
N GLY A 103 -8.14 17.56 -9.88
CA GLY A 103 -7.87 16.35 -10.63
C GLY A 103 -8.61 15.14 -10.05
N VAL A 104 -9.10 14.29 -10.95
CA VAL A 104 -9.93 13.11 -10.62
C VAL A 104 -9.57 11.89 -11.46
N GLY A 105 -8.51 11.98 -12.26
CA GLY A 105 -8.03 10.87 -13.07
C GLY A 105 -7.01 10.04 -12.32
N MET A 106 -6.93 8.76 -12.70
CA MET A 106 -6.08 7.79 -12.02
C MET A 106 -5.61 6.74 -13.02
N TYR A 107 -4.33 6.37 -12.89
CA TYR A 107 -3.70 5.30 -13.64
C TYR A 107 -3.27 4.19 -12.69
N GLY A 108 -3.13 2.98 -13.24
CA GLY A 108 -2.58 1.84 -12.51
C GLY A 108 -1.75 0.95 -13.41
N VAL A 109 -0.82 0.21 -12.81
CA VAL A 109 -0.03 -0.82 -13.49
C VAL A 109 0.22 -1.98 -12.54
N PHE A 110 -0.03 -3.21 -13.00
CA PHE A 110 0.31 -4.41 -12.24
C PHE A 110 1.81 -4.70 -12.36
N SER A 111 2.40 -5.26 -11.31
CA SER A 111 3.82 -5.57 -11.27
C SER A 111 4.10 -6.91 -10.61
N GLY A 112 5.12 -7.61 -11.11
CA GLY A 112 5.67 -8.81 -10.50
C GLY A 112 6.51 -8.57 -9.25
N SER A 113 6.88 -7.32 -8.94
CA SER A 113 7.64 -6.95 -7.74
C SER A 113 7.26 -5.58 -7.18
N SER A 114 7.69 -5.28 -5.95
CA SER A 114 7.58 -3.97 -5.31
C SER A 114 8.64 -2.97 -5.77
N THR A 115 9.44 -3.33 -6.79
CA THR A 115 10.57 -2.50 -7.25
C THR A 115 10.06 -1.30 -8.03
N LEU A 116 10.49 -0.11 -7.62
CA LEU A 116 10.31 1.12 -8.38
C LEU A 116 11.68 1.80 -8.56
N LEU A 117 12.06 2.05 -9.80
CA LEU A 117 13.34 2.69 -10.14
C LEU A 117 13.31 4.20 -9.87
N SER A 118 14.45 4.85 -10.14
CA SER A 118 14.61 6.30 -10.00
C SER A 118 13.53 7.05 -10.77
N ALA A 119 13.20 8.24 -10.28
CA ALA A 119 12.30 9.20 -10.93
C ALA A 119 12.70 9.54 -12.38
N ASP A 120 13.99 9.48 -12.69
CA ASP A 120 14.56 9.85 -13.99
C ASP A 120 14.52 8.72 -15.04
N GLU A 121 14.07 7.51 -14.68
CA GLU A 121 13.94 6.39 -15.62
C GLU A 121 12.56 6.46 -16.29
N THR A 122 12.48 6.26 -17.60
CA THR A 122 11.19 6.23 -18.31
C THR A 122 10.35 5.01 -17.89
N GLU A 123 10.97 3.83 -17.82
CA GLU A 123 10.33 2.57 -17.43
C GLU A 123 10.61 2.27 -15.96
N ARG A 124 9.98 3.00 -15.05
CA ARG A 124 10.29 2.89 -13.61
C ARG A 124 9.83 1.60 -12.96
N VAL A 125 8.90 0.87 -13.58
CA VAL A 125 8.34 -0.39 -13.09
C VAL A 125 8.91 -1.54 -13.94
N PRO A 126 10.06 -2.13 -13.57
CA PRO A 126 10.79 -3.06 -14.44
C PRO A 126 10.08 -4.41 -14.64
N ASP A 127 9.17 -4.77 -13.73
CA ASP A 127 8.38 -6.00 -13.79
C ASP A 127 6.90 -5.67 -14.09
N ALA A 128 6.63 -4.61 -14.85
CA ALA A 128 5.27 -4.25 -15.26
C ALA A 128 4.62 -5.39 -16.06
N ILE A 129 3.33 -5.62 -15.81
CA ILE A 129 2.55 -6.69 -16.43
C ILE A 129 1.31 -6.08 -17.05
N ASP A 130 1.18 -6.29 -18.37
CA ASP A 130 0.06 -5.80 -19.17
C ASP A 130 -1.29 -6.28 -18.62
N ALA A 131 -2.22 -5.35 -18.47
CA ALA A 131 -3.60 -5.64 -18.10
C ALA A 131 -4.56 -4.58 -18.64
N GLY A 132 -5.69 -5.04 -19.18
CA GLY A 132 -6.78 -4.15 -19.56
C GLY A 132 -6.58 -3.50 -20.92
N THR A 133 -6.66 -2.17 -20.97
CA THR A 133 -6.49 -1.38 -22.19
C THR A 133 -5.47 -0.30 -21.91
N ASP A 134 -4.40 -0.33 -22.71
CA ASP A 134 -3.25 0.57 -22.63
C ASP A 134 -3.72 2.03 -22.65
N VAL A 135 -3.02 2.87 -21.89
CA VAL A 135 -3.30 4.29 -21.86
C VAL A 135 -2.04 5.13 -22.03
N GLU A 136 -2.00 5.93 -23.09
CA GLU A 136 -0.88 6.87 -23.23
C GLU A 136 -0.89 7.91 -22.11
N SER A 137 0.17 7.91 -21.30
CA SER A 137 0.36 8.91 -20.24
C SER A 137 0.87 10.24 -20.83
N PRO A 138 0.47 11.39 -20.26
CA PRO A 138 0.91 12.68 -20.77
C PRO A 138 2.40 12.88 -20.49
N PRO A 139 3.17 13.52 -21.40
CA PRO A 139 4.56 13.83 -21.14
C PRO A 139 4.69 14.79 -19.95
N THR A 140 5.85 14.77 -19.29
CA THR A 140 6.17 15.62 -18.13
C THR A 140 5.85 17.09 -18.39
N PHE A 141 5.50 17.82 -17.34
CA PHE A 141 5.20 19.25 -17.46
C PHE A 141 6.42 20.04 -17.97
N GLU A 142 7.57 19.83 -17.32
CA GLU A 142 8.85 20.40 -17.73
C GLU A 142 9.47 19.59 -18.87
N ASP A 143 9.92 20.28 -19.92
CA ASP A 143 10.57 19.75 -21.14
C ASP A 143 9.80 18.73 -21.99
N ARG A 144 8.63 18.26 -21.53
CA ARG A 144 7.76 17.32 -22.24
C ARG A 144 8.42 15.98 -22.57
N GLU A 145 9.14 15.41 -21.61
CA GLU A 145 9.73 14.08 -21.72
C GLU A 145 8.65 12.99 -21.71
N GLN A 146 8.91 11.86 -22.37
CA GLN A 146 7.96 10.75 -22.44
C GLN A 146 7.92 10.02 -21.09
N THR A 147 6.72 9.66 -20.66
CA THR A 147 6.43 9.04 -19.36
C THR A 147 5.72 7.70 -19.49
N ASP A 148 5.37 7.31 -20.73
CA ASP A 148 4.50 6.20 -21.04
C ASP A 148 5.08 4.83 -20.63
N ILE A 149 4.26 4.02 -19.98
CA ILE A 149 4.53 2.61 -19.69
C ILE A 149 3.43 1.82 -20.39
N VAL A 150 3.78 1.02 -21.39
CA VAL A 150 2.79 0.41 -22.29
C VAL A 150 1.83 -0.55 -21.58
N GLU A 151 2.26 -1.14 -20.46
CA GLU A 151 1.48 -2.05 -19.62
C GLU A 151 0.50 -1.33 -18.67
N ASP A 152 0.51 0.00 -18.59
CA ASP A 152 -0.38 0.74 -17.72
C ASP A 152 -1.82 0.81 -18.25
N PHE A 153 -2.76 1.10 -17.36
CA PHE A 153 -4.17 1.19 -17.70
C PHE A 153 -4.87 2.32 -16.95
N ARG A 154 -6.02 2.73 -17.50
CA ARG A 154 -6.83 3.79 -16.91
C ARG A 154 -7.83 3.26 -15.89
N ILE A 155 -7.76 3.79 -14.67
CA ILE A 155 -8.77 3.54 -13.62
C ILE A 155 -9.87 4.61 -13.67
N ALA A 156 -9.50 5.89 -13.78
CA ALA A 156 -10.45 7.00 -13.82
C ALA A 156 -10.01 8.12 -14.79
N THR A 157 -10.98 8.85 -15.34
CA THR A 157 -10.74 9.98 -16.27
C THR A 157 -10.92 11.33 -15.56
N ASN A 158 -10.12 12.34 -15.93
CA ASN A 158 -10.23 13.71 -15.38
C ASN A 158 -11.58 14.40 -15.64
N ASN A 159 -12.40 13.89 -16.57
CA ASN A 159 -13.74 14.42 -16.88
C ASN A 159 -14.88 13.58 -16.26
N GLU A 160 -14.54 12.64 -15.38
CA GLU A 160 -15.47 11.75 -14.67
C GLU A 160 -16.34 10.86 -15.57
N SER A 161 -16.03 10.74 -16.87
CA SER A 161 -16.72 9.78 -17.75
C SER A 161 -16.43 8.32 -17.36
N THR A 162 -15.32 8.09 -16.66
CA THR A 162 -14.90 6.81 -16.10
C THR A 162 -14.40 7.07 -14.68
N VAL A 163 -14.94 6.36 -13.69
CA VAL A 163 -14.54 6.47 -12.27
C VAL A 163 -14.04 5.14 -11.70
N GLU A 164 -14.20 4.06 -12.46
CA GLU A 164 -13.80 2.71 -12.11
C GLU A 164 -13.46 1.89 -13.36
N THR A 165 -12.68 0.83 -13.15
CA THR A 165 -12.36 -0.19 -14.14
C THR A 165 -12.42 -1.58 -13.50
N THR A 166 -12.72 -2.61 -14.28
CA THR A 166 -12.75 -4.00 -13.82
C THR A 166 -11.77 -4.81 -14.65
N LEU A 167 -10.83 -5.49 -13.97
CA LEU A 167 -9.72 -6.19 -14.58
C LEU A 167 -9.51 -7.55 -13.92
N THR A 168 -9.02 -8.51 -14.70
CA THR A 168 -8.45 -9.74 -14.15
C THR A 168 -7.00 -9.46 -13.75
N VAL A 169 -6.63 -9.83 -12.53
CA VAL A 169 -5.25 -9.72 -12.03
C VAL A 169 -4.38 -10.65 -12.86
N PRO A 170 -3.36 -10.15 -13.58
CA PRO A 170 -2.61 -10.96 -14.51
C PRO A 170 -1.68 -11.95 -13.81
N ASP A 171 -1.36 -13.05 -14.49
CA ASP A 171 -0.44 -14.08 -13.98
C ASP A 171 0.89 -13.45 -13.54
N GLY A 172 1.30 -13.75 -12.30
CA GLY A 172 2.55 -13.25 -11.73
C GLY A 172 2.49 -11.85 -11.13
N ALA A 173 1.36 -11.15 -11.19
CA ALA A 173 1.20 -9.91 -10.46
C ALA A 173 1.20 -10.16 -8.95
N THR A 174 2.08 -9.44 -8.25
CA THR A 174 2.16 -9.44 -6.79
C THR A 174 1.86 -8.06 -6.21
N HIS A 175 2.01 -7.01 -7.03
CA HIS A 175 1.81 -5.63 -6.62
C HIS A 175 0.98 -4.85 -7.64
N LEU A 176 0.33 -3.80 -7.17
CA LEU A 176 -0.30 -2.77 -7.99
C LEU A 176 0.31 -1.42 -7.63
N PHE A 177 0.75 -0.67 -8.63
CA PHE A 177 1.11 0.74 -8.48
C PHE A 177 -0.05 1.60 -9.00
N VAL A 178 -0.39 2.65 -8.24
CA VAL A 178 -1.47 3.58 -8.58
C VAL A 178 -0.98 5.00 -8.39
N SER A 179 -1.41 5.91 -9.26
CA SER A 179 -1.09 7.34 -9.13
C SER A 179 -2.21 8.22 -9.68
N ALA A 180 -2.19 9.49 -9.28
CA ALA A 180 -2.94 10.54 -9.95
C ALA A 180 -2.57 10.62 -11.44
N ARG A 181 -3.54 11.04 -12.26
CA ARG A 181 -3.34 11.40 -13.66
C ARG A 181 -2.93 12.87 -13.77
N ASP A 182 -1.63 13.13 -13.64
CA ASP A 182 -1.03 14.45 -13.83
C ASP A 182 0.29 14.36 -14.61
N ASN A 183 0.89 15.51 -14.92
CA ASN A 183 2.23 15.62 -15.47
C ASN A 183 3.15 16.56 -14.68
N LEU A 184 2.62 17.22 -13.65
CA LEU A 184 3.37 17.83 -12.55
C LEU A 184 2.77 17.24 -11.27
N TYR A 185 3.53 16.45 -10.53
CA TYR A 185 3.03 15.72 -9.37
C TYR A 185 3.30 16.50 -8.08
N GLY A 186 4.42 17.21 -7.98
CA GLY A 186 4.80 17.95 -6.79
C GLY A 186 3.88 19.12 -6.42
N ASP A 187 3.00 19.57 -7.32
CA ASP A 187 1.99 20.60 -7.04
C ASP A 187 0.61 20.04 -6.70
N ASN A 188 0.45 18.71 -6.69
CA ASN A 188 -0.77 18.07 -6.22
C ASN A 188 -0.95 18.26 -4.72
N THR A 189 -2.21 18.34 -4.30
CA THR A 189 -2.62 18.46 -2.90
C THR A 189 -3.83 17.56 -2.65
N ASP A 190 -4.10 17.18 -1.40
CA ASP A 190 -5.35 16.54 -1.00
C ASP A 190 -5.82 17.20 0.30
N PRO A 191 -6.60 18.30 0.22
CA PRO A 191 -6.97 19.08 1.39
C PRO A 191 -7.94 18.38 2.36
N ASP A 192 -8.66 17.36 1.90
CA ASP A 192 -9.64 16.58 2.65
C ASP A 192 -9.16 15.17 3.02
N ASP A 193 -7.94 14.80 2.63
CA ASP A 193 -7.28 13.52 2.93
C ASP A 193 -8.16 12.32 2.50
N ASP A 194 -8.75 12.40 1.30
CA ASP A 194 -9.70 11.39 0.80
C ASP A 194 -9.30 10.73 -0.53
N PHE A 195 -8.20 11.17 -1.16
CA PHE A 195 -7.73 10.60 -2.41
C PHE A 195 -7.19 9.18 -2.23
N GLY A 196 -7.77 8.24 -2.97
CA GLY A 196 -7.40 6.84 -2.84
C GLY A 196 -8.01 5.95 -3.91
N VAL A 197 -7.73 4.66 -3.78
CA VAL A 197 -8.33 3.61 -4.62
C VAL A 197 -9.10 2.63 -3.75
N GLU A 198 -10.32 2.35 -4.16
CA GLU A 198 -11.17 1.29 -3.64
C GLU A 198 -10.99 0.05 -4.52
N ILE A 199 -10.60 -1.06 -3.92
CA ILE A 199 -10.35 -2.33 -4.59
C ILE A 199 -11.41 -3.31 -4.10
N THR A 200 -12.34 -3.70 -4.97
CA THR A 200 -13.35 -4.71 -4.68
C THR A 200 -13.02 -6.02 -5.40
N LEU A 201 -12.96 -7.12 -4.67
CA LEU A 201 -12.93 -8.46 -5.26
C LEU A 201 -14.31 -8.77 -5.84
N VAL A 202 -14.39 -9.00 -7.16
CA VAL A 202 -15.65 -9.21 -7.88
C VAL A 202 -15.94 -10.69 -8.09
N ASP A 203 -14.91 -11.47 -8.38
CA ASP A 203 -14.97 -12.90 -8.67
C ASP A 203 -13.64 -13.49 -8.21
N ASP A 204 -13.70 -14.48 -7.31
CA ASP A 204 -12.53 -15.21 -6.86
C ASP A 204 -12.24 -16.35 -7.84
N ALA A 205 -11.12 -16.26 -8.56
CA ALA A 205 -10.72 -17.40 -9.36
C ALA A 205 -10.29 -18.49 -8.39
N GLU A 206 -11.10 -19.55 -8.24
CA GLU A 206 -10.96 -20.70 -7.34
C GLU A 206 -9.57 -21.42 -7.31
N ALA A 207 -8.50 -20.92 -7.94
CA ALA A 207 -7.16 -21.48 -7.84
C ALA A 207 -5.99 -20.51 -8.10
N GLY A 208 -6.07 -19.27 -7.59
CA GLY A 208 -4.86 -18.47 -7.35
C GLY A 208 -4.54 -18.46 -5.86
N ASP A 209 -3.89 -19.48 -5.30
CA ASP A 209 -3.26 -19.27 -3.99
C ASP A 209 -2.21 -18.17 -4.22
N CYS A 210 -2.31 -17.08 -3.45
CA CYS A 210 -1.22 -16.11 -3.37
C CYS A 210 0.08 -16.88 -3.25
N PRO A 211 1.02 -16.76 -4.23
CA PRO A 211 2.18 -17.62 -4.27
C PRO A 211 2.87 -17.44 -2.94
N ALA A 212 2.72 -18.44 -2.06
CA ALA A 212 3.08 -18.29 -0.67
C ALA A 212 4.50 -17.76 -0.68
N SER A 213 4.72 -16.60 -0.04
CA SER A 213 6.04 -15.99 0.07
C SER A 213 7.02 -17.14 0.27
N SER A 214 7.92 -17.34 -0.69
CA SER A 214 8.73 -18.56 -0.80
C SER A 214 9.71 -18.75 0.37
N ASP A 215 9.53 -18.01 1.46
CA ASP A 215 9.87 -18.37 2.82
C ASP A 215 9.20 -19.70 3.17
N GLY A 216 9.78 -20.77 2.63
CA GLY A 216 9.50 -22.15 2.94
C GLY A 216 9.69 -22.40 4.42
N GLY A 217 8.65 -22.05 5.18
CA GLY A 217 8.33 -22.62 6.47
C GLY A 217 8.12 -24.10 6.26
N LEU A 218 9.22 -24.84 6.12
CA LEU A 218 9.25 -26.27 6.35
C LEU A 218 8.40 -26.51 7.61
N PRO A 219 7.44 -27.43 7.61
CA PRO A 219 6.67 -27.73 8.80
C PRO A 219 7.67 -28.08 9.91
N LEU A 220 7.89 -27.16 10.85
CA LEU A 220 8.78 -27.41 11.97
C LEU A 220 8.12 -28.49 12.81
N PRO A 221 8.74 -29.66 13.02
CA PRO A 221 8.22 -30.64 13.95
C PRO A 221 8.33 -30.07 15.36
N GLY A 222 7.22 -29.59 15.90
CA GLY A 222 7.00 -29.37 17.32
C GLY A 222 7.94 -28.36 17.99
N PHE A 223 7.58 -27.08 17.93
CA PHE A 223 8.03 -26.13 18.95
C PHE A 223 6.83 -25.67 19.77
N GLY A 224 6.92 -25.95 21.07
CA GLY A 224 5.97 -25.48 22.09
C GLY A 224 5.95 -23.96 22.20
N PRO A 225 5.07 -23.41 23.07
CA PRO A 225 4.71 -22.01 23.07
C PRO A 225 5.93 -21.11 23.30
N VAL A 226 6.25 -20.30 22.29
CA VAL A 226 7.26 -19.23 22.40
C VAL A 226 6.59 -18.04 23.08
N VAL A 227 7.00 -17.78 24.31
CA VAL A 227 6.66 -16.56 25.06
C VAL A 227 7.29 -15.37 24.35
N ALA A 228 6.47 -14.44 23.84
CA ALA A 228 6.94 -13.18 23.28
C ALA A 228 7.59 -12.32 24.39
N ILE A 229 8.90 -12.12 24.31
CA ILE A 229 9.62 -11.17 25.16
C ILE A 229 9.58 -9.81 24.47
N LEU A 230 8.74 -8.93 24.99
CA LEU A 230 8.66 -7.53 24.60
C LEU A 230 9.95 -6.80 25.05
N ALA A 231 10.83 -6.47 24.10
CA ALA A 231 12.02 -5.66 24.37
C ALA A 231 11.64 -4.16 24.35
N LEU A 232 11.52 -3.55 25.52
CA LEU A 232 11.42 -2.10 25.69
C LEU A 232 12.78 -1.45 25.40
N ALA A 233 12.91 -0.82 24.24
CA ALA A 233 14.07 0.01 23.91
C ALA A 233 14.05 1.29 24.77
N THR A 234 15.02 1.44 25.67
CA THR A 234 15.23 2.67 26.44
C THR A 234 16.21 3.57 25.69
N VAL A 235 15.74 4.72 25.20
CA VAL A 235 16.59 5.75 24.59
C VAL A 235 17.30 6.54 25.69
N VAL A 236 18.63 6.47 25.73
CA VAL A 236 19.47 7.29 26.62
C VAL A 236 19.91 8.55 25.87
N ILE A 237 19.37 9.72 26.26
CA ILE A 237 19.81 11.00 25.72
C ILE A 237 21.02 11.51 26.54
N VAL A 238 22.18 11.57 25.91
CA VAL A 238 23.39 12.19 26.49
C VAL A 238 23.33 13.70 26.25
N ALA A 239 23.06 14.48 27.30
CA ALA A 239 23.16 15.93 27.25
C ALA A 239 24.63 16.37 27.34
N CYS A 240 25.21 16.82 26.23
CA CYS A 240 26.52 17.47 26.21
C CYS A 240 26.39 18.91 26.75
N ARG A 241 26.97 19.20 27.91
CA ARG A 241 27.16 20.59 28.39
C ARG A 241 28.43 21.18 27.76
N ARG A 242 28.30 22.37 27.18
CA ARG A 242 29.39 23.36 27.05
C ARG A 242 28.90 24.69 27.58
#